data_AF-A0A7Y2T2E0-F1
#
_entry.id   AF-A0A7Y2T2E0-F1
#
_cell.length_a   1.000
_cell.length_b   1.000
_cell.length_c   1.000
_cell.angle_alpha   90.00
_cell.angle_beta   90.00
_cell.angle_gamma   90.00
#
_symmetry.space_group_name_H-M   'P 1'
#
loop_
_entity.id
_entity.type
_entity.pdbx_description
1 polymer ?
#
loop_
_entity_poly.entity_id
_entity_poly.type
_entity_poly.pdbx_seq_one_letter_code
_entity_poly.pdbx_strand_id
1 'polypeptide(L)'
;MNIKNKTWDTFFWVIAILFLLLGILNAIYIHHIPAIFYMLISLFYVPPLARSAKEKLGFGIPRIIKLLFALFILWATLAIGELMELFESYLGH
;
A
#
# COMPACT_ATOMS: atom_id res chain seq x y z
N MET A 1 25.45 8.85 1.31
CA MET A 1 24.16 8.16 1.03
C MET A 1 24.42 7.05 0.02
N ASN A 2 24.25 5.77 0.40
CA ASN A 2 24.58 4.63 -0.46
C ASN A 2 23.57 4.53 -1.62
N ILE A 3 24.04 4.51 -2.87
CA ILE A 3 23.22 4.54 -4.09
C ILE A 3 22.21 3.38 -4.11
N LYS A 4 22.59 2.19 -3.59
CA LYS A 4 21.68 1.06 -3.44
C LYS A 4 20.47 1.38 -2.55
N ASN A 5 20.66 2.14 -1.48
CA ASN A 5 19.55 2.46 -0.57
C ASN A 5 18.57 3.44 -1.21
N LYS A 6 19.07 4.37 -2.04
CA LYS A 6 18.24 5.34 -2.76
C LYS A 6 17.25 4.66 -3.72
N THR A 7 17.68 3.64 -4.48
CA THR A 7 16.79 2.92 -5.41
C THR A 7 15.65 2.20 -4.67
N TRP A 8 15.97 1.56 -3.54
CA TRP A 8 14.95 0.89 -2.71
C TRP A 8 14.00 1.89 -2.06
N ASP A 9 14.50 3.04 -1.59
CA ASP A 9 13.64 4.09 -1.04
C ASP A 9 12.65 4.60 -2.09
N THR A 10 13.10 4.87 -3.31
CA THR A 10 12.23 5.30 -4.42
C THR A 10 11.16 4.25 -4.73
N PHE A 11 11.54 2.97 -4.79
CA PHE A 11 10.59 1.88 -5.04
C PHE A 11 9.49 1.80 -3.96
N PHE A 12 9.87 1.91 -2.68
CA PHE A 12 8.89 1.91 -1.59
C PHE A 12 8.02 3.17 -1.57
N TRP A 13 8.53 4.31 -2.03
CA TRP A 13 7.71 5.51 -2.26
C TRP A 13 6.63 5.27 -3.32
N VAL A 14 6.96 4.61 -4.42
CA VAL A 14 5.98 4.27 -5.47
C VAL A 14 4.89 3.35 -4.90
N ILE A 15 5.26 2.33 -4.13
CA ILE A 15 4.30 1.45 -3.46
C ILE A 15 3.42 2.22 -2.48
N ALA A 16 3.99 3.12 -1.68
CA ALA A 16 3.23 3.94 -0.75
C ALA A 16 2.19 4.81 -1.47
N ILE A 17 2.58 5.49 -2.56
CA ILE A 17 1.68 6.31 -3.36
C ILE A 17 0.57 5.44 -3.97
N LEU A 18 0.90 4.26 -4.48
CA LEU A 18 -0.08 3.34 -5.05
C LEU A 18 -1.13 2.92 -4.02
N PHE A 19 -0.72 2.50 -2.81
CA PHE A 19 -1.68 2.17 -1.75
C PHE A 19 -2.48 3.38 -1.25
N LEU A 20 -1.87 4.57 -1.23
CA LEU A 20 -2.60 5.78 -0.89
C LEU A 20 -3.70 6.08 -1.91
N LEU A 21 -3.40 5.96 -3.21
CA LEU A 21 -4.38 6.12 -4.29
C LEU A 21 -5.49 5.08 -4.20
N LEU A 22 -5.15 3.80 -3.96
CA LEU A 22 -6.16 2.75 -3.72
C LEU A 22 -7.05 3.08 -2.53
N GLY A 23 -6.47 3.58 -1.43
CA GLY A 23 -7.23 4.04 -0.26
C GLY A 23 -8.18 5.18 -0.59
N ILE A 24 -7.71 6.21 -1.30
CA ILE A 24 -8.54 7.36 -1.71
C ILE A 24 -9.68 6.91 -2.64
N LEU A 25 -9.38 6.08 -3.63
CA LEU A 25 -10.39 5.57 -4.56
C LEU A 25 -11.43 4.71 -3.83
N ASN A 26 -11.02 3.81 -2.95
CA ASN A 26 -11.98 3.02 -2.15
C ASN A 26 -12.81 3.91 -1.22
N ALA A 27 -12.24 4.99 -0.67
CA ALA A 27 -12.99 5.90 0.20
C ALA A 27 -14.13 6.60 -0.56
N ILE A 28 -13.86 6.98 -1.82
CA ILE A 28 -14.79 7.75 -2.64
C ILE A 28 -15.83 6.83 -3.30
N TYR A 29 -15.41 5.67 -3.82
CA TYR A 29 -16.22 4.88 -4.75
C TYR A 29 -16.77 3.58 -4.18
N ILE A 30 -16.19 3.03 -3.12
CA ILE A 30 -16.53 1.67 -2.65
C ILE A 30 -16.90 1.68 -1.17
N HIS A 31 -15.90 1.60 -0.28
CA HIS A 31 -16.09 1.42 1.16
C HIS A 31 -15.00 2.10 1.98
N HIS A 32 -15.42 2.74 3.06
CA HIS A 32 -14.55 3.46 4.00
C HIS A 32 -13.59 2.53 4.77
N ILE A 33 -13.99 1.28 5.04
CA ILE A 33 -13.17 0.35 5.84
C ILE A 33 -11.90 -0.09 5.08
N PRO A 34 -11.98 -0.66 3.86
CA PRO A 34 -10.78 -0.98 3.10
C PRO A 34 -9.97 0.28 2.75
N ALA A 35 -10.64 1.41 2.55
CA ALA A 35 -9.97 2.69 2.30
C ALA A 35 -9.00 3.08 3.41
N ILE A 36 -9.47 3.10 4.67
CA ILE A 36 -8.63 3.39 5.84
C ILE A 36 -7.51 2.36 5.95
N PHE A 37 -7.79 1.09 5.69
CA PHE A 37 -6.79 0.03 5.70
C PHE A 37 -5.65 0.28 4.71
N TYR A 38 -5.96 0.58 3.44
CA TYR A 38 -4.95 0.90 2.43
C TYR A 38 -4.17 2.18 2.74
N MET A 39 -4.83 3.21 3.28
CA MET A 39 -4.15 4.43 3.73
C MET A 39 -3.16 4.15 4.86
N LEU A 40 -3.53 3.35 5.86
CA LEU A 40 -2.60 2.96 6.94
C LEU A 40 -1.43 2.13 6.42
N ILE A 41 -1.68 1.21 5.49
CA ILE A 41 -0.64 0.43 4.83
C ILE A 41 0.32 1.33 4.04
N SER A 42 -0.18 2.36 3.36
CA SER A 42 0.67 3.30 2.61
C SER A 42 1.75 3.91 3.50
N LEU A 43 1.41 4.26 4.75
CA LEU A 43 2.31 4.81 5.75
C LEU A 43 3.45 3.84 6.12
N PHE A 44 3.20 2.54 6.09
CA PHE A 44 4.20 1.50 6.36
C PHE A 44 5.30 1.43 5.29
N TYR A 45 5.01 1.88 4.07
CA TYR A 45 5.95 1.90 2.95
C TYR A 45 6.69 3.25 2.80
N VAL A 46 6.30 4.30 3.52
CA VAL A 46 7.01 5.59 3.52
C VAL A 46 8.42 5.42 4.12
N PRO A 47 9.51 5.63 3.36
CA PRO A 47 10.88 5.36 3.83
C PRO A 47 11.33 6.16 5.08
N PRO A 48 10.98 7.45 5.23
CA PRO A 48 11.23 8.21 6.47
C PRO A 48 10.65 7.54 7.71
N LEU A 49 9.38 7.11 7.65
CA LEU A 49 8.70 6.42 8.75
C LEU A 49 9.38 5.09 9.08
N ALA A 50 9.83 4.34 8.08
CA ALA A 50 10.56 3.10 8.29
C ALA A 50 11.91 3.30 9.00
N ARG A 51 12.60 4.42 8.75
CA ARG A 51 13.86 4.77 9.43
C ARG A 51 13.61 5.17 10.88
N SER A 52 12.63 6.03 11.12
CA SER A 52 12.25 6.43 12.48
C SER A 52 11.71 5.27 13.30
N ALA A 53 10.97 4.34 12.70
CA ALA A 53 10.53 3.12 13.35
C ALA A 53 11.71 2.23 13.76
N LYS A 54 12.72 2.09 12.89
CA LYS A 54 13.93 1.32 13.21
C LYS A 54 14.73 1.96 14.35
N GLU A 55 14.83 3.29 14.37
CA GLU A 55 15.53 4.04 15.41
C GLU A 55 14.80 3.98 16.76
N LYS A 56 13.47 4.00 16.77
CA LYS A 56 12.66 3.99 18.01
C LYS A 56 12.33 2.59 18.54
N LEU A 57 12.05 1.63 17.66
CA LEU A 57 11.61 0.28 18.02
C LEU A 57 12.75 -0.75 18.01
N GLY A 58 13.95 -0.37 17.57
CA GLY A 58 15.12 -1.26 17.49
C GLY A 58 15.01 -2.38 16.44
N PHE A 59 13.84 -2.54 15.81
CA PHE A 59 13.58 -3.57 14.81
C PHE A 59 13.26 -2.96 13.46
N GLY A 60 13.95 -3.42 12.41
CA GLY A 60 13.69 -3.02 11.03
C GLY A 60 13.04 -4.16 10.27
N ILE A 61 11.88 -3.94 9.67
CA ILE A 61 11.21 -4.97 8.86
C ILE A 61 12.10 -5.29 7.65
N PRO A 62 12.47 -6.57 7.44
CA PRO A 62 13.23 -7.00 6.28
C PRO A 62 12.56 -6.60 4.97
N ARG A 63 13.34 -6.15 3.99
CA ARG A 63 12.82 -5.67 2.69
C ARG A 63 12.01 -6.74 1.95
N ILE A 64 12.46 -8.00 2.01
CA ILE A 64 11.75 -9.15 1.43
C ILE A 64 10.35 -9.30 2.02
N ILE A 65 10.22 -9.16 3.34
CA ILE A 65 8.93 -9.32 4.02
C ILE A 65 7.99 -8.19 3.62
N LYS A 66 8.49 -6.94 3.57
CA LYS A 66 7.72 -5.81 3.04
C LYS A 66 7.24 -6.06 1.61
N LEU A 67 8.08 -6.62 0.75
CA LEU A 67 7.71 -6.90 -0.64
C LEU A 67 6.63 -7.98 -0.75
N LEU A 68 6.78 -9.09 -0.02
CA LEU A 68 5.77 -10.16 0.02
C LEU A 68 4.44 -9.65 0.57
N PHE A 69 4.49 -8.80 1.59
CA PHE A 69 3.29 -8.19 2.16
C PHE A 69 2.59 -7.26 1.17
N ALA A 70 3.34 -6.43 0.44
CA ALA A 70 2.79 -5.58 -0.62
C ALA A 70 2.12 -6.42 -1.71
N LEU A 71 2.78 -7.48 -2.16
CA LEU A 71 2.26 -8.37 -3.19
C LEU A 71 1.00 -9.10 -2.73
N PHE A 72 0.97 -9.59 -1.50
CA PHE A 72 -0.20 -10.25 -0.92
C PHE A 72 -1.40 -9.31 -0.83
N ILE A 73 -1.19 -8.08 -0.36
CA ILE A 73 -2.28 -7.09 -0.27
C ILE A 73 -2.79 -6.74 -1.67
N LEU A 74 -1.90 -6.47 -2.63
CA LEU A 74 -2.31 -6.16 -4.00
C LEU A 74 -3.08 -7.31 -4.64
N TRP A 75 -2.60 -8.54 -4.46
CA TRP A 75 -3.31 -9.73 -4.91
C TRP A 75 -4.69 -9.83 -4.26
N ALA A 76 -4.80 -9.62 -2.95
CA ALA A 76 -6.08 -9.63 -2.25
C ALA A 76 -7.02 -8.54 -2.76
N THR A 77 -6.54 -7.30 -2.92
CA THR A 77 -7.33 -6.18 -3.47
C THR A 77 -7.85 -6.50 -4.87
N LEU A 78 -7.03 -7.09 -5.73
CA LEU A 78 -7.42 -7.51 -7.08
C LEU A 78 -8.38 -8.70 -7.05
N ALA A 79 -8.21 -9.64 -6.12
CA ALA A 79 -9.02 -10.85 -6.01
C ALA A 79 -10.43 -10.57 -5.45
N ILE A 80 -10.59 -9.59 -4.57
CA ILE A 80 -11.90 -9.22 -4.01
C ILE A 80 -12.80 -8.59 -5.10
N GLY A 81 -12.23 -8.05 -6.17
CA GLY A 81 -13.01 -7.62 -7.33
C GLY A 81 -13.96 -6.45 -7.05
N GLU A 82 -13.79 -5.69 -5.95
CA GLU A 82 -14.73 -4.62 -5.57
C GLU A 82 -14.89 -3.55 -6.67
N LEU A 83 -13.81 -3.29 -7.43
CA LEU A 83 -13.87 -2.39 -8.58
C LEU A 83 -14.68 -2.98 -9.74
N MET A 84 -14.59 -4.31 -9.96
CA MET A 84 -15.38 -5.01 -10.97
C MET A 84 -16.86 -5.00 -10.60
N GLU A 85 -17.19 -5.21 -9.33
CA GLU A 85 -18.57 -5.14 -8.82
C GLU A 85 -19.16 -3.72 -8.99
N LEU A 86 -18.35 -2.68 -8.77
CA LEU A 86 -18.73 -1.30 -9.10
C LEU A 86 -18.97 -1.12 -10.62
N PHE A 87 -18.08 -1.63 -11.47
CA PHE A 87 -18.24 -1.56 -12.93
C PHE A 87 -19.49 -2.32 -13.40
N GLU A 88 -19.79 -3.49 -12.86
CA GLU A 88 -21.01 -4.24 -13.14
C GLU A 88 -22.26 -3.46 -12.68
N SER A 89 -22.22 -2.83 -11.50
CA SER A 89 -23.33 -2.00 -11.01
C SER A 89 -23.62 -0.78 -11.91
N TYR A 90 -22.58 -0.21 -12.53
CA TYR A 90 -22.72 0.91 -13.48
C TYR A 90 -23.13 0.45 -14.90
N LEU A 91 -22.78 -0.78 -15.30
CA LEU A 91 -23.06 -1.32 -16.63
C LEU A 91 -24.42 -2.01 -16.75
N GLY A 92 -25.12 -2.25 -15.65
CA GLY A 92 -26.56 -2.52 -15.63
C GLY A 92 -26.97 -3.84 -16.30
N HIS A 93 -27.11 -4.87 -15.46
CA HIS A 93 -28.21 -5.81 -15.56
C HIS A 93 -29.07 -5.71 -14.29
#